data_AF-A0A0B7BCK3-F1
#
_entry.id   AF-A0A0B7BCK3-F1
#
_cell.length_a   1.000
_cell.length_b   1.000
_cell.length_c   1.000
_cell.angle_alpha   90.00
_cell.angle_beta   90.00
_cell.angle_gamma   90.00
#
_symmetry.space_group_name_H-M   'P 1'
#
loop_
_entity.id
_entity.type
_entity.pdbx_description
1 polymer ?
#
loop_
_entity_poly.entity_id
_entity_poly.type
_entity_poly.pdbx_seq_one_letter_code
_entity_poly.pdbx_strand_id
1 'polypeptide(L)'
;PFRDTQLFEIFQMACSLLQSAVGNIKSLDFNDSNQHSLLSHTLKLALSSLTFDFIGTSTDESSDDHCTVQIPTSWRSAFLDVGTLDLFFELYNDLPSSLSSLALSCLVQIASVRRSLFSNTERAKFLNHLVIGVRGILENPQSLSDTNNYHEFCRLLARLKSNYQLGELVKVDNYNDVIKLVAEFTVTSLRMWQFAPNSVHYLLSLWQRMVASVPYVKATEPHLLETYTPEVTKAYVTSRLESVHIVIRDQLEDSLDDHGLIAQQLEQLSTIGRCEYEKTCALLVQLFDESAQRYQEQISKGPSVDLAVEEGRLTWLVYIIGAVIGGRVSFASTDEHDAMDGELVCRVLQLMNLTDSRLDQNGSEKLDLAILSFFEQFRKIYVGDQVQKTSKVYRRLSEVLGLSDESMVLSMFIGKIITNLKYWGHSERIISRTLQLLNDLSVGYSSVRKLVKLEAVQFLLNNHTSEHFPFLGINSTNGALNDMRCRTTFYMALGRLLLVDLGEDEEKFYMFMMPLTSHFEVVAGLLANANIS
;
A
#
# COMPACT_ATOMS: atom_id res chain seq x y z
N PRO A 1 16.33 -38.12 -0.55
CA PRO A 1 17.65 -38.40 -1.18
C PRO A 1 18.11 -37.23 -2.06
N PHE A 2 17.46 -36.97 -3.21
CA PHE A 2 17.91 -35.93 -4.14
C PHE A 2 18.23 -34.59 -3.47
N ARG A 3 17.26 -34.00 -2.75
CA ARG A 3 17.43 -32.71 -2.06
C ARG A 3 18.48 -32.70 -0.95
N ASP A 4 18.62 -33.82 -0.23
CA ASP A 4 19.41 -33.90 1.01
C ASP A 4 20.89 -34.21 0.71
N THR A 5 21.17 -34.91 -0.39
CA THR A 5 22.50 -35.41 -0.78
C THR A 5 22.94 -34.91 -2.15
N GLN A 6 22.26 -35.29 -3.24
CA GLN A 6 22.73 -34.99 -4.60
C GLN A 6 22.71 -33.48 -4.90
N LEU A 7 21.64 -32.79 -4.51
CA LEU A 7 21.53 -31.35 -4.70
C LEU A 7 22.56 -30.59 -3.86
N PHE A 8 22.90 -31.11 -2.68
CA PHE A 8 23.94 -30.52 -1.83
C PHE A 8 25.32 -30.64 -2.48
N GLU A 9 25.66 -31.81 -3.03
CA GLU A 9 26.90 -32.03 -3.78
C GLU A 9 26.99 -31.11 -5.01
N ILE A 10 25.87 -30.91 -5.72
CA ILE A 10 25.79 -29.96 -6.85
C ILE A 10 26.06 -28.53 -6.38
N PHE A 11 25.47 -28.10 -5.27
CA PHE A 11 25.69 -26.78 -4.69
C PHE A 11 27.16 -26.59 -4.27
N GLN A 12 27.75 -27.57 -3.57
CA GLN A 12 29.16 -27.53 -3.17
C GLN A 12 30.11 -27.47 -4.37
N MET A 13 29.81 -28.20 -5.44
CA MET A 13 30.57 -28.15 -6.68
C MET A 13 30.48 -26.76 -7.32
N ALA A 14 29.29 -26.16 -7.38
CA ALA A 14 29.12 -24.79 -7.88
C ALA A 14 29.92 -23.78 -7.05
N CYS A 15 29.86 -23.85 -5.71
CA CYS A 15 30.66 -22.99 -4.83
C CYS A 15 32.17 -23.16 -5.05
N SER A 16 32.65 -24.41 -5.20
CA SER A 16 34.07 -24.69 -5.45
C SER A 16 34.56 -24.10 -6.77
N LEU A 17 33.75 -24.21 -7.83
CA LEU A 17 34.04 -23.61 -9.14
C LEU A 17 34.07 -22.08 -9.08
N LEU A 18 33.10 -21.48 -8.37
CA LEU A 18 33.04 -20.04 -8.17
C LEU A 18 34.22 -19.53 -7.35
N GLN A 19 34.64 -20.26 -6.31
CA GLN A 19 35.79 -19.89 -5.50
C GLN A 19 37.09 -19.94 -6.30
N SER A 20 37.23 -20.93 -7.18
CA SER A 20 38.34 -20.98 -8.14
C SER A 20 38.30 -19.80 -9.13
N ALA A 21 37.11 -19.38 -9.56
CA ALA A 21 36.95 -18.21 -10.42
C ALA A 21 37.34 -16.90 -9.71
N VAL A 22 36.90 -16.69 -8.47
CA VAL A 22 37.30 -15.51 -7.67
C VAL A 22 38.82 -15.46 -7.49
N GLY A 23 39.45 -16.59 -7.15
CA GLY A 23 40.91 -16.68 -7.02
C GLY A 23 41.67 -16.31 -8.31
N ASN A 24 41.03 -16.47 -9.48
CA ASN A 24 41.61 -16.19 -10.79
C ASN A 24 41.00 -14.96 -11.48
N ILE A 25 40.22 -14.12 -10.77
CA ILE A 25 39.35 -13.12 -11.38
C ILE A 25 40.09 -12.09 -12.24
N LYS A 26 41.33 -11.75 -11.85
CA LYS A 26 42.22 -10.84 -12.59
C LYS A 26 42.67 -11.39 -13.96
N SER A 27 42.57 -12.70 -14.16
CA SER A 27 42.94 -13.38 -15.41
C SER A 27 41.74 -13.72 -16.30
N LEU A 28 40.52 -13.49 -15.81
CA LEU A 28 39.30 -13.76 -16.57
C LEU A 28 39.02 -12.60 -17.54
N ASP A 29 38.68 -12.94 -18.77
CA ASP A 29 38.19 -11.99 -19.76
C ASP A 29 36.66 -12.07 -19.81
N PHE A 30 35.99 -11.10 -19.20
CA PHE A 30 34.53 -11.04 -19.19
C PHE A 30 33.92 -10.70 -20.56
N ASN A 31 34.74 -10.31 -21.55
CA ASN A 31 34.28 -10.16 -22.94
C ASN A 31 34.32 -11.48 -23.72
N ASP A 32 35.03 -12.50 -23.22
CA ASP A 32 34.98 -13.84 -23.78
C ASP A 32 33.63 -14.49 -23.43
N SER A 33 32.81 -14.69 -24.47
CA SER A 33 31.48 -15.29 -24.33
C SER A 33 31.50 -16.65 -23.64
N ASN A 34 32.57 -17.44 -23.75
CA ASN A 34 32.64 -18.75 -23.11
C ASN A 34 32.91 -18.62 -21.61
N GLN A 35 33.83 -17.73 -21.21
CA GLN A 35 34.16 -17.50 -19.80
C GLN A 35 32.99 -16.83 -19.07
N HIS A 36 32.38 -15.82 -19.70
CA HIS A 36 31.19 -15.16 -19.18
C HIS A 36 30.02 -16.14 -19.02
N SER A 37 29.75 -16.93 -20.06
CA SER A 37 28.69 -17.94 -20.04
C SER A 37 28.94 -18.99 -18.96
N LEU A 38 30.17 -19.48 -18.80
CA LEU A 38 30.51 -20.45 -17.77
C LEU A 38 30.17 -19.91 -16.37
N LEU A 39 30.61 -18.70 -16.03
CA LEU A 39 30.29 -18.06 -14.75
C LEU A 39 28.78 -17.85 -14.58
N SER A 40 28.08 -17.38 -15.62
CA SER A 40 26.63 -17.21 -15.59
C SER A 40 25.91 -18.52 -15.27
N HIS A 41 26.30 -19.61 -15.94
CA HIS A 41 25.71 -20.93 -15.70
C HIS A 41 26.06 -21.49 -14.33
N THR A 42 27.28 -21.27 -13.82
CA THR A 42 27.67 -21.70 -12.47
C THR A 42 26.92 -20.91 -11.39
N LEU A 43 26.75 -19.59 -11.54
CA LEU A 43 25.93 -18.78 -10.63
C LEU A 43 24.47 -19.20 -10.66
N LYS A 44 23.90 -19.45 -11.85
CA LYS A 44 22.54 -19.97 -12.00
C LYS A 44 22.40 -21.36 -11.38
N LEU A 45 23.41 -22.22 -11.47
CA LEU A 45 23.41 -23.54 -10.84
C LEU A 45 23.38 -23.43 -9.31
N ALA A 46 24.19 -22.55 -8.74
CA ALA A 46 24.17 -22.26 -7.31
C ALA A 46 22.79 -21.71 -6.89
N LEU A 47 22.27 -20.73 -7.63
CA LEU A 47 20.97 -20.11 -7.37
C LEU A 47 19.83 -21.14 -7.43
N SER A 48 19.74 -21.94 -8.50
CA SER A 48 18.73 -22.99 -8.67
C SER A 48 18.79 -24.04 -7.57
N SER A 49 19.97 -24.28 -7.01
CA SER A 49 20.14 -25.19 -5.86
C SER A 49 19.59 -24.58 -4.58
N LEU A 50 19.75 -23.27 -4.39
CA LEU A 50 19.22 -22.52 -3.25
C LEU A 50 17.71 -22.25 -3.34
N THR A 51 17.16 -22.11 -4.54
CA THR A 51 15.72 -21.86 -4.79
C THR A 51 14.90 -23.14 -4.96
N PHE A 52 15.52 -24.32 -4.83
CA PHE A 52 14.82 -25.59 -4.97
C PHE A 52 13.64 -25.70 -3.97
N ASP A 53 12.50 -26.22 -4.43
CA ASP A 53 11.34 -26.44 -3.56
C ASP A 53 11.58 -27.64 -2.63
N PHE A 54 12.15 -27.36 -1.45
CA PHE A 54 12.51 -28.38 -0.47
C PHE A 54 11.29 -29.04 0.20
N ILE A 55 10.12 -28.41 0.21
CA ILE A 55 8.93 -28.87 0.96
C ILE A 55 7.80 -29.35 0.03
N GLY A 56 7.82 -28.99 -1.25
CA GLY A 56 6.72 -29.27 -2.19
C GLY A 56 5.56 -28.29 -2.02
N THR A 57 5.85 -27.09 -1.53
CA THR A 57 4.87 -26.02 -1.31
C THR A 57 5.39 -24.71 -1.90
N SER A 58 5.98 -24.76 -3.09
CA SER A 58 6.28 -23.56 -3.87
C SER A 58 5.02 -22.71 -3.94
N THR A 59 4.98 -21.69 -3.09
CA THR A 59 4.05 -20.59 -3.19
C THR A 59 4.30 -19.97 -4.55
N ASP A 60 3.22 -19.69 -5.27
CA ASP A 60 3.23 -19.02 -6.57
C ASP A 60 4.24 -17.85 -6.54
N GLU A 61 5.14 -17.75 -7.51
CA GLU A 61 6.20 -16.72 -7.56
C GLU A 61 5.61 -15.29 -7.58
N SER A 62 4.30 -15.18 -7.82
CA SER A 62 3.49 -13.95 -7.74
C SER A 62 3.17 -13.50 -6.30
N SER A 63 3.30 -14.39 -5.31
CA SER A 63 3.06 -14.08 -3.91
C SER A 63 4.36 -13.64 -3.25
N ASP A 64 4.52 -12.33 -3.09
CA ASP A 64 5.66 -11.64 -2.45
C ASP A 64 5.78 -11.90 -0.93
N ASP A 65 5.13 -12.97 -0.44
CA ASP A 65 5.30 -13.43 0.93
C ASP A 65 6.75 -13.83 1.13
N HIS A 66 7.40 -13.19 2.09
CA HIS A 66 8.83 -13.34 2.37
C HIS A 66 9.09 -14.70 3.04
N CYS A 67 8.82 -15.78 2.33
CA CYS A 67 8.98 -17.14 2.79
C CYS A 67 10.44 -17.41 3.11
N THR A 68 10.67 -18.04 4.26
CA THR A 68 11.98 -18.56 4.62
C THR A 68 12.27 -19.81 3.80
N VAL A 69 13.50 -19.95 3.30
CA VAL A 69 13.95 -21.15 2.58
C VAL A 69 14.20 -22.27 3.60
N GLN A 70 13.60 -23.43 3.35
CA GLN A 70 13.57 -24.55 4.29
C GLN A 70 14.58 -25.63 3.90
N ILE A 71 15.86 -25.23 3.94
CA ILE A 71 16.97 -26.09 3.54
C ILE A 71 17.11 -27.29 4.53
N PRO A 72 17.41 -28.51 4.02
CA PRO A 72 17.69 -29.67 4.85
C PRO A 72 18.83 -29.44 5.83
N THR A 73 18.75 -30.09 7.00
CA THR A 73 19.77 -29.99 8.05
C THR A 73 21.15 -30.51 7.62
N SER A 74 21.22 -31.38 6.60
CA SER A 74 22.50 -31.85 6.04
C SER A 74 23.33 -30.72 5.43
N TRP A 75 22.71 -29.64 4.98
CA TRP A 75 23.41 -28.49 4.38
C TRP A 75 23.94 -27.51 5.42
N ARG A 76 23.59 -27.68 6.71
CA ARG A 76 23.91 -26.73 7.78
C ARG A 76 25.38 -26.32 7.81
N SER A 77 26.30 -27.24 7.53
CA SER A 77 27.73 -26.95 7.51
C SER A 77 28.12 -25.88 6.48
N ALA A 78 27.47 -25.85 5.30
CA ALA A 78 27.77 -24.86 4.27
C ALA A 78 27.37 -23.44 4.69
N PHE A 79 26.30 -23.28 5.48
CA PHE A 79 25.85 -21.97 5.96
C PHE A 79 26.53 -21.53 7.26
N LEU A 80 27.19 -22.45 7.97
CA LEU A 80 28.04 -22.11 9.11
C LEU A 80 29.46 -21.74 8.71
N ASP A 81 29.90 -22.17 7.53
CA ASP A 81 31.16 -21.75 6.95
C ASP A 81 31.06 -20.32 6.44
N VAL A 82 31.77 -19.42 7.11
CA VAL A 82 31.81 -17.99 6.78
C VAL A 82 32.30 -17.78 5.34
N GLY A 83 33.17 -18.66 4.84
CA GLY A 83 33.70 -18.58 3.48
C GLY A 83 32.63 -18.69 2.39
N THR A 84 31.49 -19.34 2.66
CA THR A 84 30.39 -19.40 1.69
C THR A 84 29.71 -18.05 1.53
N LEU A 85 29.50 -17.31 2.62
CA LEU A 85 28.88 -16.00 2.57
C LEU A 85 29.83 -14.96 1.95
N ASP A 86 31.09 -14.98 2.38
CA ASP A 86 32.15 -14.10 1.86
C ASP A 86 32.33 -14.30 0.35
N LEU A 87 32.32 -15.55 -0.14
CA LEU A 87 32.40 -15.86 -1.57
C LEU A 87 31.38 -15.07 -2.40
N PHE A 88 30.11 -15.02 -1.99
CA PHE A 88 29.09 -14.32 -2.79
C PHE A 88 29.17 -12.80 -2.67
N PHE A 89 29.66 -12.26 -1.54
CA PHE A 89 29.96 -10.83 -1.44
C PHE A 89 31.19 -10.44 -2.29
N GLU A 90 32.24 -11.25 -2.30
CA GLU A 90 33.42 -11.08 -3.18
C GLU A 90 33.01 -11.14 -4.66
N LEU A 91 32.21 -12.14 -5.04
CA LEU A 91 31.67 -12.26 -6.40
C LEU A 91 30.86 -11.01 -6.80
N TYR A 92 30.05 -10.45 -5.89
CA TYR A 92 29.32 -9.21 -6.19
C TYR A 92 30.25 -8.03 -6.46
N ASN A 93 31.32 -7.88 -5.66
CA ASN A 93 32.24 -6.76 -5.77
C ASN A 93 33.13 -6.83 -7.01
N ASP A 94 33.55 -8.05 -7.40
CA ASP A 94 34.56 -8.23 -8.43
C ASP A 94 33.97 -8.55 -9.83
N LEU A 95 32.71 -8.98 -9.92
CA LEU A 95 32.06 -9.31 -11.19
C LEU A 95 31.37 -8.10 -11.85
N PRO A 96 31.25 -8.08 -13.19
CA PRO A 96 30.47 -7.07 -13.90
C PRO A 96 28.97 -7.18 -13.59
N SER A 97 28.21 -6.07 -13.79
CA SER A 97 26.77 -5.99 -13.47
C SER A 97 25.90 -7.09 -14.11
N SER A 98 26.30 -7.55 -15.30
CA SER A 98 25.68 -8.69 -16.00
C SER A 98 25.71 -10.02 -15.24
N LEU A 99 26.60 -10.18 -14.25
CA LEU A 99 26.77 -11.39 -13.44
C LEU A 99 26.58 -11.13 -11.94
N SER A 100 26.98 -9.96 -11.44
CA SER A 100 26.90 -9.62 -10.01
C SER A 100 25.48 -9.67 -9.45
N SER A 101 24.46 -9.44 -10.29
CA SER A 101 23.06 -9.56 -9.91
C SER A 101 22.69 -10.99 -9.49
N LEU A 102 23.24 -12.01 -10.16
CA LEU A 102 23.05 -13.42 -9.79
C LEU A 102 23.75 -13.75 -8.46
N ALA A 103 24.90 -13.14 -8.18
CA ALA A 103 25.56 -13.29 -6.89
C ALA A 103 24.71 -12.69 -5.75
N LEU A 104 24.09 -11.52 -5.97
CA LEU A 104 23.11 -10.96 -5.04
C LEU A 104 21.88 -11.85 -4.88
N SER A 105 21.35 -12.44 -5.96
CA SER A 105 20.25 -13.40 -5.86
C SER A 105 20.59 -14.60 -4.99
N CYS A 106 21.81 -15.13 -5.08
CA CYS A 106 22.30 -16.17 -4.16
C CYS A 106 22.34 -15.65 -2.71
N LEU A 107 22.84 -14.44 -2.47
CA LEU A 107 22.83 -13.80 -1.14
C LEU A 107 21.42 -13.63 -0.58
N VAL A 108 20.44 -13.26 -1.41
CA VAL A 108 19.02 -13.15 -1.02
C VAL A 108 18.50 -14.50 -0.53
N GLN A 109 18.82 -15.60 -1.22
CA GLN A 109 18.40 -16.94 -0.79
C GLN A 109 19.13 -17.40 0.48
N ILE A 110 20.44 -17.15 0.57
CA ILE A 110 21.26 -17.45 1.74
C ILE A 110 20.73 -16.69 2.98
N ALA A 111 20.41 -15.41 2.84
CA ALA A 111 19.81 -14.59 3.89
C ALA A 111 18.38 -15.04 4.26
N SER A 112 17.70 -15.77 3.37
CA SER A 112 16.34 -16.29 3.58
C SER A 112 16.32 -17.67 4.27
N VAL A 113 17.46 -18.30 4.52
CA VAL A 113 17.54 -19.61 5.17
C VAL A 113 16.94 -19.55 6.57
N ARG A 114 15.94 -20.42 6.83
CA ARG A 114 15.16 -20.38 8.07
C ARG A 114 16.06 -20.41 9.31
N ARG A 115 15.81 -19.46 10.22
CA ARG A 115 16.49 -19.34 11.53
C ARG A 115 16.63 -20.62 12.37
N SER A 116 15.75 -21.60 12.23
CA SER A 116 15.81 -22.87 12.97
C SER A 116 16.92 -23.80 12.49
N LEU A 117 17.54 -23.52 11.34
CA LEU A 117 18.72 -24.22 10.89
C LEU A 117 19.93 -23.93 11.79
N PHE A 118 19.92 -22.83 12.55
CA PHE A 118 21.02 -22.35 13.39
C PHE A 118 20.67 -22.42 14.89
N SER A 119 21.65 -22.66 15.75
CA SER A 119 21.51 -22.35 17.18
C SER A 119 21.54 -20.84 17.39
N ASN A 120 21.18 -20.36 18.60
CA ASN A 120 21.16 -18.92 18.88
C ASN A 120 22.53 -18.25 18.72
N THR A 121 23.62 -18.93 19.11
CA THR A 121 24.98 -18.39 19.03
C THR A 121 25.48 -18.35 17.59
N GLU A 122 25.24 -19.41 16.81
CA GLU A 122 25.59 -19.44 15.39
C GLU A 122 24.77 -18.43 14.58
N ARG A 123 23.48 -18.29 14.90
CA ARG A 123 22.60 -17.32 14.23
C ARG A 123 23.10 -15.89 14.41
N ALA A 124 23.52 -15.52 15.62
CA ALA A 124 24.10 -14.21 15.88
C ALA A 124 25.39 -13.99 15.08
N LYS A 125 26.28 -14.99 15.02
CA LYS A 125 27.51 -14.92 14.23
C LYS A 125 27.21 -14.76 12.74
N PHE A 126 26.32 -15.57 12.19
CA PHE A 126 25.93 -15.51 10.78
C PHE A 126 25.32 -14.15 10.44
N LEU A 127 24.41 -13.65 11.29
CA LEU A 127 23.79 -12.33 11.10
C LEU A 127 24.83 -11.19 11.12
N ASN A 128 25.81 -11.24 12.03
CA ASN A 128 26.90 -10.25 12.04
C ASN A 128 27.67 -10.22 10.71
N HIS A 129 28.06 -11.38 10.16
CA HIS A 129 28.77 -11.44 8.89
C HIS A 129 27.90 -10.96 7.72
N LEU A 130 26.62 -11.34 7.70
CA LEU A 130 25.67 -10.87 6.68
C LEU A 130 25.54 -9.34 6.69
N VAL A 131 25.41 -8.74 7.87
CA VAL A 131 25.27 -7.29 8.00
C VAL A 131 26.57 -6.56 7.67
N ILE A 132 27.75 -7.14 7.97
CA ILE A 132 29.04 -6.59 7.53
C ILE A 132 29.10 -6.53 5.99
N GLY A 133 28.70 -7.59 5.30
CA GLY A 133 28.65 -7.60 3.83
C GLY A 133 27.66 -6.57 3.27
N VAL A 134 26.44 -6.49 3.83
CA VAL A 134 25.43 -5.47 3.47
C VAL A 134 25.98 -4.06 3.67
N ARG A 135 26.66 -3.80 4.79
CA ARG A 135 27.31 -2.53 5.07
C ARG A 135 28.36 -2.18 4.01
N GLY A 136 29.20 -3.15 3.62
CA GLY A 136 30.21 -2.95 2.58
C GLY A 136 29.62 -2.50 1.24
N ILE A 137 28.44 -3.03 0.87
CA ILE A 137 27.69 -2.59 -0.32
C ILE A 137 27.14 -1.17 -0.14
N LEU A 138 26.58 -0.84 1.03
CA LEU A 138 26.05 0.50 1.31
C LEU A 138 27.13 1.59 1.31
N GLU A 139 28.34 1.26 1.79
CA GLU A 139 29.49 2.17 1.77
C GLU A 139 30.06 2.37 0.34
N ASN A 140 29.82 1.43 -0.57
CA ASN A 140 30.33 1.45 -1.95
C ASN A 140 29.22 1.22 -2.99
N PRO A 141 28.27 2.15 -3.16
CA PRO A 141 27.04 1.92 -3.92
C PRO A 141 27.21 1.96 -5.45
N GLN A 142 28.43 2.00 -5.99
CA GLN A 142 28.68 2.22 -7.42
C GLN A 142 27.97 1.18 -8.31
N SER A 143 28.03 -0.10 -7.92
CA SER A 143 27.40 -1.22 -8.62
C SER A 143 25.87 -1.24 -8.52
N LEU A 144 25.27 -0.44 -7.62
CA LEU A 144 23.82 -0.25 -7.50
C LEU A 144 23.26 0.75 -8.52
N SER A 145 24.11 1.33 -9.37
CA SER A 145 23.66 2.10 -10.55
C SER A 145 23.03 1.22 -11.63
N ASP A 146 23.20 -0.10 -11.54
CA ASP A 146 22.52 -1.10 -12.38
C ASP A 146 21.19 -1.52 -11.74
N THR A 147 20.12 -1.55 -12.54
CA THR A 147 18.75 -1.81 -12.06
C THR A 147 18.60 -3.22 -11.45
N ASN A 148 19.27 -4.24 -11.98
CA ASN A 148 19.16 -5.61 -11.47
C ASN A 148 19.88 -5.74 -10.13
N ASN A 149 21.10 -5.20 -10.03
CA ASN A 149 21.84 -5.16 -8.76
C ASN A 149 21.06 -4.41 -7.68
N TYR A 150 20.51 -3.25 -8.03
CA TYR A 150 19.69 -2.46 -7.13
C TYR A 150 18.47 -3.24 -6.64
N HIS A 151 17.74 -3.89 -7.55
CA HIS A 151 16.56 -4.68 -7.22
C HIS A 151 16.89 -5.84 -6.25
N GLU A 152 17.91 -6.62 -6.57
CA GLU A 152 18.34 -7.74 -5.74
C GLU A 152 18.87 -7.28 -4.37
N PHE A 153 19.52 -6.12 -4.32
CA PHE A 153 19.97 -5.54 -3.06
C PHE A 153 18.80 -5.06 -2.18
N CYS A 154 17.77 -4.44 -2.76
CA CYS A 154 16.53 -4.12 -2.04
C CYS A 154 15.85 -5.37 -1.48
N ARG A 155 15.81 -6.47 -2.27
CA ARG A 155 15.32 -7.77 -1.79
C ARG A 155 16.15 -8.28 -0.62
N LEU A 156 17.48 -8.21 -0.69
CA LEU A 156 18.39 -8.64 0.37
C LEU A 156 18.13 -7.86 1.68
N LEU A 157 18.00 -6.54 1.60
CA LEU A 157 17.67 -5.70 2.75
C LEU A 157 16.33 -6.11 3.40
N ALA A 158 15.30 -6.39 2.61
CA ALA A 158 14.02 -6.86 3.14
C ALA A 158 14.14 -8.21 3.88
N ARG A 159 15.07 -9.08 3.49
CA ARG A 159 15.31 -10.38 4.16
C ARG A 159 15.90 -10.26 5.56
N LEU A 160 16.63 -9.18 5.85
CA LEU A 160 17.18 -8.95 7.19
C LEU A 160 16.08 -8.95 8.26
N LYS A 161 14.95 -8.29 7.99
CA LYS A 161 13.86 -8.22 8.97
C LYS A 161 12.83 -9.34 8.84
N SER A 162 12.69 -9.97 7.68
CA SER A 162 11.76 -11.10 7.52
C SER A 162 12.28 -12.36 8.21
N ASN A 163 13.60 -12.57 8.27
CA ASN A 163 14.20 -13.77 8.85
C ASN A 163 14.72 -13.57 10.29
N TYR A 164 15.14 -12.36 10.64
CA TYR A 164 15.70 -12.03 11.96
C TYR A 164 14.81 -11.06 12.74
N GLN A 165 14.74 -11.25 14.05
CA GLN A 165 13.96 -10.36 14.92
C GLN A 165 14.70 -9.02 15.12
N LEU A 166 13.95 -7.93 15.32
CA LEU A 166 14.56 -6.61 15.57
C LEU A 166 15.48 -6.64 16.79
N GLY A 167 15.11 -7.37 17.85
CA GLY A 167 15.96 -7.55 19.03
C GLY A 167 17.27 -8.31 18.77
N GLU A 168 17.44 -8.96 17.62
CA GLU A 168 18.70 -9.56 17.17
C GLU A 168 19.49 -8.59 16.31
N LEU A 169 18.81 -7.83 15.43
CA LEU A 169 19.42 -6.82 14.57
C LEU A 169 20.11 -5.72 15.38
N VAL A 170 19.47 -5.22 16.45
CA VAL A 170 20.06 -4.16 17.30
C VAL A 170 21.31 -4.59 18.07
N LYS A 171 21.58 -5.90 18.13
CA LYS A 171 22.76 -6.49 18.80
C LYS A 171 23.92 -6.73 17.85
N VAL A 172 23.73 -6.45 16.56
CA VAL A 172 24.76 -6.61 15.56
C VAL A 172 25.86 -5.57 15.74
N ASP A 173 27.09 -5.97 15.46
CA ASP A 173 28.24 -5.08 15.54
C ASP A 173 28.06 -3.88 14.59
N ASN A 174 28.27 -2.66 15.09
CA ASN A 174 28.08 -1.41 14.36
C ASN A 174 26.64 -1.18 13.84
N TYR A 175 25.62 -1.72 14.50
CA TYR A 175 24.21 -1.52 14.13
C TYR A 175 23.85 -0.04 13.85
N ASN A 176 24.33 0.89 14.68
CA ASN A 176 24.05 2.32 14.55
C ASN A 176 24.48 2.90 13.18
N ASP A 177 25.65 2.49 12.68
CA ASP A 177 26.15 2.95 11.38
C ASP A 177 25.36 2.29 10.25
N VAL A 178 25.04 1.00 10.40
CA VAL A 178 24.28 0.24 9.39
C VAL A 178 22.87 0.78 9.22
N ILE A 179 22.12 1.00 10.32
CA ILE A 179 20.75 1.49 10.22
C ILE A 179 20.71 2.91 9.63
N LYS A 180 21.71 3.73 9.92
CA LYS A 180 21.90 5.04 9.29
C LYS A 180 22.09 4.92 7.77
N LEU A 181 23.02 4.06 7.33
CA LEU A 181 23.27 3.83 5.91
C LEU A 181 22.03 3.28 5.19
N VAL A 182 21.28 2.38 5.83
CA VAL A 182 20.01 1.85 5.29
C VAL A 182 18.97 2.97 5.17
N ALA A 183 18.90 3.89 6.11
CA ALA A 183 18.01 5.06 6.05
C ALA A 183 18.40 6.01 4.91
N GLU A 184 19.67 6.39 4.81
CA GLU A 184 20.20 7.25 3.74
C GLU A 184 19.97 6.64 2.35
N PHE A 185 20.23 5.33 2.21
CA PHE A 185 19.92 4.57 1.00
C PHE A 185 18.43 4.57 0.68
N THR A 186 17.57 4.31 1.68
CA THR A 186 16.11 4.32 1.49
C THR A 186 15.61 5.70 1.06
N VAL A 187 16.06 6.77 1.69
CA VAL A 187 15.67 8.15 1.35
C VAL A 187 16.08 8.49 -0.08
N THR A 188 17.30 8.12 -0.49
CA THR A 188 17.78 8.34 -1.86
C THR A 188 16.96 7.53 -2.87
N SER A 189 16.71 6.26 -2.56
CA SER A 189 15.89 5.33 -3.34
C SER A 189 14.47 5.85 -3.60
N LEU A 190 13.83 6.41 -2.56
CA LEU A 190 12.48 6.97 -2.65
C LEU A 190 12.40 8.24 -3.52
N ARG A 191 13.49 9.02 -3.60
CA ARG A 191 13.60 10.19 -4.49
C ARG A 191 13.86 9.76 -5.93
N MET A 192 14.60 8.68 -6.15
CA MET A 192 14.89 8.11 -7.47
C MET A 192 13.82 7.10 -7.92
N TRP A 193 12.54 7.41 -7.69
CA TRP A 193 11.43 6.47 -7.91
C TRP A 193 11.30 5.96 -9.36
N GLN A 194 11.82 6.70 -10.34
CA GLN A 194 11.82 6.31 -11.75
C GLN A 194 12.79 5.16 -12.06
N PHE A 195 13.83 4.99 -11.25
CA PHE A 195 14.92 4.06 -11.55
C PHE A 195 14.51 2.59 -11.34
N ALA A 196 13.69 2.31 -10.32
CA ALA A 196 13.24 0.95 -10.02
C ALA A 196 11.95 0.95 -9.16
N PRO A 197 10.77 1.17 -9.76
CA PRO A 197 9.51 1.34 -9.03
C PRO A 197 9.11 0.10 -8.20
N ASN A 198 9.36 -1.10 -8.73
CA ASN A 198 9.02 -2.36 -8.06
C ASN A 198 9.88 -2.62 -6.81
N SER A 199 11.07 -2.02 -6.72
CA SER A 199 11.99 -2.24 -5.60
C SER A 199 11.62 -1.44 -4.35
N VAL A 200 10.83 -0.36 -4.50
CA VAL A 200 10.39 0.49 -3.38
C VAL A 200 9.59 -0.32 -2.35
N HIS A 201 8.81 -1.30 -2.81
CA HIS A 201 8.01 -2.17 -1.95
C HIS A 201 8.88 -2.90 -0.90
N TYR A 202 10.05 -3.41 -1.29
CA TYR A 202 10.95 -4.14 -0.38
C TYR A 202 11.50 -3.23 0.73
N LEU A 203 11.85 -1.99 0.39
CA LEU A 203 12.36 -1.03 1.35
C LEU A 203 11.25 -0.60 2.32
N LEU A 204 10.07 -0.26 1.83
CA LEU A 204 8.92 0.07 2.70
C LEU A 204 8.53 -1.12 3.58
N SER A 205 8.57 -2.35 3.05
CA SER A 205 8.30 -3.59 3.81
C SER A 205 9.29 -3.79 4.95
N LEU A 206 10.58 -3.52 4.70
CA LEU A 206 11.62 -3.56 5.72
C LEU A 206 11.27 -2.60 6.88
N TRP A 207 11.01 -1.33 6.58
CA TRP A 207 10.69 -0.31 7.59
C TRP A 207 9.38 -0.61 8.32
N GLN A 208 8.32 -0.97 7.60
CA GLN A 208 7.03 -1.35 8.18
C GLN A 208 7.20 -2.48 9.21
N ARG A 209 7.91 -3.56 8.83
CA ARG A 209 8.12 -4.71 9.73
C ARG A 209 9.06 -4.39 10.88
N MET A 210 10.03 -3.49 10.71
CA MET A 210 10.87 -3.00 11.80
C MET A 210 10.01 -2.25 12.82
N VAL A 211 9.24 -1.25 12.38
CA VAL A 211 8.35 -0.46 13.25
C VAL A 211 7.30 -1.32 13.94
N ALA A 212 6.61 -2.19 13.21
CA ALA A 212 5.61 -3.10 13.78
C ALA A 212 6.17 -4.03 14.88
N SER A 213 7.49 -4.26 14.88
CA SER A 213 8.15 -5.10 15.88
C SER A 213 8.61 -4.35 17.14
N VAL A 214 8.62 -3.02 17.14
CA VAL A 214 9.09 -2.17 18.26
C VAL A 214 8.42 -2.51 19.58
N PRO A 215 7.08 -2.68 19.68
CA PRO A 215 6.41 -3.00 20.95
C PRO A 215 6.85 -4.33 21.58
N TYR A 216 7.47 -5.21 20.78
CA TYR A 216 7.88 -6.55 21.20
C TYR A 216 9.40 -6.66 21.45
N VAL A 217 10.16 -5.59 21.24
CA VAL A 217 11.60 -5.58 21.47
C VAL A 217 11.88 -5.56 22.97
N LYS A 218 12.64 -6.55 23.44
CA LYS A 218 13.13 -6.64 24.84
C LYS A 218 14.63 -6.31 24.97
N ALA A 219 15.26 -5.94 23.86
CA ALA A 219 16.68 -5.58 23.82
C ALA A 219 16.90 -4.24 24.54
N THR A 220 18.05 -4.08 25.17
CA THR A 220 18.43 -2.82 25.85
C THR A 220 19.08 -1.82 24.88
N GLU A 221 19.58 -2.32 23.76
CA GLU A 221 20.21 -1.56 22.69
C GLU A 221 19.17 -0.71 21.93
N PRO A 222 19.48 0.56 21.62
CA PRO A 222 18.53 1.45 20.94
C PRO A 222 18.30 1.01 19.49
N HIS A 223 17.03 0.97 19.07
CA HIS A 223 16.67 0.63 17.69
C HIS A 223 16.78 1.81 16.71
N LEU A 224 16.86 3.06 17.18
CA LEU A 224 16.98 4.29 16.36
C LEU A 224 15.88 4.55 15.32
N LEU A 225 14.86 3.69 15.22
CA LEU A 225 13.74 3.87 14.28
C LEU A 225 13.00 5.21 14.46
N GLU A 226 12.88 5.74 15.67
CA GLU A 226 12.30 7.06 15.95
C GLU A 226 13.08 8.22 15.33
N THR A 227 14.37 8.01 15.03
CA THR A 227 15.22 8.99 14.35
C THR A 227 15.01 8.96 12.84
N TYR A 228 15.00 7.76 12.24
CA TYR A 228 15.05 7.60 10.78
C TYR A 228 13.68 7.42 10.11
N THR A 229 12.66 6.89 10.79
CA THR A 229 11.33 6.73 10.21
C THR A 229 10.68 8.06 9.78
N PRO A 230 10.85 9.20 10.50
CA PRO A 230 10.38 10.49 9.99
C PRO A 230 11.04 10.91 8.67
N GLU A 231 12.32 10.61 8.49
CA GLU A 231 13.06 10.93 7.27
C GLU A 231 12.57 10.11 6.08
N VAL A 232 12.34 8.81 6.30
CA VAL A 232 11.77 7.89 5.29
C VAL A 232 10.36 8.32 4.90
N THR A 233 9.49 8.60 5.88
CA THR A 233 8.13 9.10 5.61
C THR A 233 8.16 10.41 4.86
N LYS A 234 9.01 11.37 5.26
CA LYS A 234 9.17 12.64 4.56
C LYS A 234 9.63 12.43 3.11
N ALA A 235 10.64 11.59 2.90
CA ALA A 235 11.15 11.30 1.56
C ALA A 235 10.08 10.69 0.66
N TYR A 236 9.29 9.74 1.16
CA TYR A 236 8.18 9.13 0.42
C TYR A 236 7.11 10.17 0.06
N VAL A 237 6.63 10.95 1.04
CA VAL A 237 5.56 11.92 0.81
C VAL A 237 6.02 12.97 -0.19
N THR A 238 7.18 13.57 0.03
CA THR A 238 7.73 14.60 -0.88
C THR A 238 7.95 14.06 -2.28
N SER A 239 8.49 12.84 -2.45
CA SER A 239 8.73 12.29 -3.79
C SER A 239 7.44 12.03 -4.57
N ARG A 240 6.35 11.63 -3.91
CA ARG A 240 5.03 11.49 -4.54
C ARG A 240 4.40 12.83 -4.95
N LEU A 241 4.63 13.90 -4.18
CA LEU A 241 4.14 15.24 -4.56
C LEU A 241 4.96 15.86 -5.69
N GLU A 242 6.27 15.61 -5.72
CA GLU A 242 7.15 16.04 -6.79
C GLU A 242 6.90 15.25 -8.09
N SER A 243 6.57 13.96 -7.99
CA SER A 243 6.31 13.12 -9.16
C SER A 243 5.14 13.61 -9.99
N VAL A 244 4.09 14.20 -9.38
CA VAL A 244 2.91 14.70 -10.10
C VAL A 244 3.30 15.69 -11.20
N HIS A 245 4.18 16.65 -10.89
CA HIS A 245 4.64 17.63 -11.87
C HIS A 245 5.39 16.97 -13.03
N ILE A 246 6.24 15.98 -12.72
CA ILE A 246 7.04 15.28 -13.72
C ILE A 246 6.14 14.42 -14.62
N VAL A 247 5.20 13.68 -14.02
CA VAL A 247 4.24 12.82 -14.73
C VAL A 247 3.40 13.63 -15.71
N ILE A 248 2.87 14.78 -15.28
CA ILE A 248 2.05 15.64 -16.14
C ILE A 248 2.91 16.28 -17.25
N ARG A 249 4.08 16.81 -16.92
CA ARG A 249 4.98 17.48 -17.88
C ARG A 249 5.49 16.53 -18.95
N ASP A 250 5.95 15.35 -18.54
CA ASP A 250 6.61 14.37 -19.40
C ASP A 250 5.64 13.31 -19.96
N GLN A 251 4.34 13.42 -19.63
CA GLN A 251 3.26 12.50 -20.04
C GLN A 251 3.57 11.03 -19.73
N LEU A 252 4.11 10.79 -18.53
CA LEU A 252 4.42 9.45 -18.05
C LEU A 252 3.15 8.75 -17.55
N GLU A 253 3.21 7.43 -17.37
CA GLU A 253 2.17 6.68 -16.69
C GLU A 253 1.99 7.21 -15.26
N ASP A 254 0.75 7.58 -14.92
CA ASP A 254 0.46 8.13 -13.60
C ASP A 254 0.22 7.00 -12.59
N SER A 255 1.11 6.93 -11.60
CA SER A 255 0.98 6.03 -10.45
C SER A 255 -0.36 6.15 -9.70
N LEU A 256 -1.07 7.30 -9.78
CA LEU A 256 -2.39 7.47 -9.19
C LEU A 256 -3.48 6.59 -9.85
N ASP A 257 -3.22 6.09 -11.06
CA ASP A 257 -4.16 5.22 -11.78
C ASP A 257 -4.10 3.75 -11.31
N ASP A 258 -2.98 3.32 -10.70
CA ASP A 258 -2.81 1.99 -10.12
C ASP A 258 -3.19 1.96 -8.62
N HIS A 259 -4.48 1.76 -8.36
CA HIS A 259 -5.00 1.67 -7.00
C HIS A 259 -4.45 0.47 -6.20
N GLY A 260 -4.06 -0.62 -6.86
CA GLY A 260 -3.51 -1.79 -6.18
C GLY A 260 -2.15 -1.47 -5.57
N LEU A 261 -1.28 -0.86 -6.36
CA LEU A 261 0.02 -0.38 -5.94
C LEU A 261 -0.09 0.69 -4.84
N ILE A 262 -0.99 1.68 -5.01
CA ILE A 262 -1.22 2.72 -4.01
C ILE A 262 -1.64 2.10 -2.68
N ALA A 263 -2.63 1.20 -2.69
CA ALA A 263 -3.13 0.56 -1.48
C ALA A 263 -2.00 -0.21 -0.76
N GLN A 264 -1.20 -0.97 -1.51
CA GLN A 264 -0.08 -1.74 -0.96
C GLN A 264 1.00 -0.83 -0.35
N GLN A 265 1.45 0.21 -1.04
CA GLN A 265 2.49 1.12 -0.52
C GLN A 265 1.99 1.93 0.68
N LEU A 266 0.73 2.37 0.65
CA LEU A 266 0.16 3.16 1.73
C LEU A 266 -0.15 2.33 2.98
N GLU A 267 -0.47 1.04 2.85
CA GLU A 267 -0.53 0.12 3.98
C GLU A 267 0.82 0.07 4.71
N GLN A 268 1.92 -0.04 3.96
CA GLN A 268 3.28 -0.04 4.54
C GLN A 268 3.62 1.30 5.17
N LEU A 269 3.39 2.40 4.45
CA LEU A 269 3.65 3.76 4.92
C LEU A 269 2.85 4.10 6.17
N SER A 270 1.60 3.64 6.27
CA SER A 270 0.73 3.93 7.43
C SER A 270 1.35 3.49 8.75
N THR A 271 2.01 2.33 8.76
CA THR A 271 2.71 1.82 9.94
C THR A 271 3.97 2.64 10.22
N ILE A 272 4.75 2.96 9.18
CA ILE A 272 6.00 3.73 9.31
C ILE A 272 5.72 5.13 9.85
N GLY A 273 4.78 5.85 9.25
CA GLY A 273 4.39 7.21 9.64
C GLY A 273 3.82 7.31 11.05
N ARG A 274 3.27 6.22 11.59
CA ARG A 274 2.78 6.15 12.96
C ARG A 274 3.84 5.87 14.02
N CYS A 275 5.09 5.56 13.63
CA CYS A 275 6.20 5.45 14.58
C CYS A 275 6.44 6.76 15.34
N GLU A 276 6.45 7.88 14.60
CA GLU A 276 6.68 9.23 15.11
C GLU A 276 5.55 10.14 14.62
N TYR A 277 4.34 9.86 15.12
CA TYR A 277 3.12 10.35 14.50
C TYR A 277 2.99 11.88 14.50
N GLU A 278 3.46 12.55 15.55
CA GLU A 278 3.47 14.02 15.65
C GLU A 278 4.23 14.67 14.48
N LYS A 279 5.43 14.15 14.17
CA LYS A 279 6.26 14.65 13.05
C LYS A 279 5.57 14.40 11.70
N THR A 280 4.94 13.23 11.54
CA THR A 280 4.19 12.88 10.34
C THR A 280 2.99 13.81 10.16
N CYS A 281 2.19 14.04 11.20
CA CYS A 281 1.05 14.96 11.15
C CYS A 281 1.47 16.39 10.84
N ALA A 282 2.52 16.89 11.48
CA ALA A 282 3.04 18.24 11.21
C ALA A 282 3.47 18.41 9.74
N LEU A 283 4.16 17.40 9.18
CA LEU A 283 4.53 17.38 7.76
C LEU A 283 3.31 17.40 6.84
N LEU A 284 2.33 16.53 7.10
CA LEU A 284 1.12 16.42 6.26
C LEU A 284 0.27 17.68 6.33
N VAL A 285 0.12 18.28 7.51
CA VAL A 285 -0.56 19.58 7.69
C VAL A 285 0.12 20.65 6.84
N GLN A 286 1.44 20.79 6.94
CA GLN A 286 2.18 21.79 6.18
C GLN A 286 1.99 21.61 4.66
N LEU A 287 2.23 20.41 4.15
CA LEU A 287 2.16 20.13 2.72
C LEU A 287 0.73 20.26 2.17
N PHE A 288 -0.27 19.88 2.97
CA PHE A 288 -1.68 20.05 2.62
C PHE A 288 -2.08 21.51 2.56
N ASP A 289 -1.76 22.30 3.58
CA ASP A 289 -2.13 23.71 3.63
C ASP A 289 -1.47 24.47 2.47
N GLU A 290 -0.19 24.18 2.16
CA GLU A 290 0.51 24.76 1.00
C GLU A 290 -0.15 24.38 -0.33
N SER A 291 -0.50 23.11 -0.54
CA SER A 291 -1.10 22.63 -1.79
C SER A 291 -2.54 23.12 -1.96
N ALA A 292 -3.31 23.14 -0.86
CA ALA A 292 -4.71 23.59 -0.85
C ALA A 292 -4.82 25.09 -1.12
N GLN A 293 -3.91 25.90 -0.56
CA GLN A 293 -3.85 27.33 -0.85
C GLN A 293 -3.57 27.58 -2.34
N ARG A 294 -2.55 26.91 -2.91
CA ARG A 294 -2.22 27.06 -4.34
C ARG A 294 -3.35 26.58 -5.24
N TYR A 295 -3.98 25.47 -4.90
CA TYR A 295 -5.16 24.98 -5.61
C TYR A 295 -6.27 26.04 -5.62
N GLN A 296 -6.62 26.62 -4.47
CA GLN A 296 -7.64 27.66 -4.37
C GLN A 296 -7.31 28.91 -5.19
N GLU A 297 -6.04 29.33 -5.23
CA GLU A 297 -5.58 30.45 -6.06
C GLU A 297 -5.67 30.16 -7.57
N GLN A 298 -5.44 28.91 -7.99
CA GLN A 298 -5.49 28.50 -9.39
C GLN A 298 -6.90 28.24 -9.89
N ILE A 299 -7.79 27.76 -9.02
CA ILE A 299 -9.19 27.47 -9.37
C ILE A 299 -9.90 28.70 -9.96
N SER A 300 -9.61 29.91 -9.47
CA SER A 300 -10.21 31.15 -10.00
C SER A 300 -9.74 31.52 -11.41
N LYS A 301 -8.65 30.92 -11.90
CA LYS A 301 -8.04 31.24 -13.21
C LYS A 301 -8.48 30.30 -14.34
N GLY A 302 -9.24 29.26 -14.03
CA GLY A 302 -9.69 28.26 -14.99
C GLY A 302 -8.73 27.06 -15.13
N PRO A 303 -9.00 26.13 -16.06
CA PRO A 303 -8.18 24.93 -16.26
C PRO A 303 -6.74 25.30 -16.64
N SER A 304 -5.77 24.81 -15.88
CA SER A 304 -4.34 25.02 -16.14
C SER A 304 -3.54 23.78 -15.76
N VAL A 305 -2.31 23.66 -16.29
CA VAL A 305 -1.38 22.60 -15.88
C VAL A 305 -1.07 22.71 -14.39
N ASP A 306 -0.93 23.94 -13.88
CA ASP A 306 -0.70 24.19 -12.44
C ASP A 306 -1.87 23.70 -11.58
N LEU A 307 -3.12 23.88 -12.05
CA LEU A 307 -4.30 23.37 -11.38
C LEU A 307 -4.28 21.83 -11.30
N ALA A 308 -3.96 21.16 -12.41
CA ALA A 308 -3.84 19.71 -12.45
C ALA A 308 -2.71 19.17 -11.55
N VAL A 309 -1.60 19.92 -11.45
CA VAL A 309 -0.48 19.58 -10.55
C VAL A 309 -0.91 19.67 -9.09
N GLU A 310 -1.56 20.75 -8.67
CA GLU A 310 -2.01 20.88 -7.28
C GLU A 310 -3.15 19.88 -6.96
N GLU A 311 -4.00 19.57 -7.92
CA GLU A 311 -5.02 18.52 -7.78
C GLU A 311 -4.41 17.13 -7.57
N GLY A 312 -3.38 16.77 -8.34
CA GLY A 312 -2.67 15.51 -8.16
C GLY A 312 -1.91 15.44 -6.83
N ARG A 313 -1.35 16.56 -6.36
CA ARG A 313 -0.71 16.65 -5.03
C ARG A 313 -1.72 16.44 -3.91
N LEU A 314 -2.86 17.14 -3.98
CA LEU A 314 -3.95 16.97 -3.02
C LEU A 314 -4.50 15.55 -3.04
N THR A 315 -4.60 14.93 -4.21
CA THR A 315 -5.01 13.52 -4.35
C THR A 315 -4.07 12.60 -3.57
N TRP A 316 -2.75 12.73 -3.75
CA TRP A 316 -1.77 11.97 -2.97
C TRP A 316 -1.89 12.23 -1.47
N LEU A 317 -2.03 13.49 -1.06
CA LEU A 317 -2.16 13.85 0.34
C LEU A 317 -3.42 13.28 0.97
N VAL A 318 -4.57 13.31 0.29
CA VAL A 318 -5.82 12.71 0.79
C VAL A 318 -5.66 11.20 0.97
N TYR A 319 -5.06 10.51 0.00
CA TYR A 319 -4.75 9.08 0.12
C TYR A 319 -3.82 8.79 1.30
N ILE A 320 -2.72 9.55 1.45
CA ILE A 320 -1.74 9.37 2.52
C ILE A 320 -2.38 9.66 3.88
N ILE A 321 -3.15 10.75 4.01
CA ILE A 321 -3.89 11.10 5.24
C ILE A 321 -4.85 9.97 5.61
N GLY A 322 -5.65 9.48 4.66
CA GLY A 322 -6.54 8.35 4.88
C GLY A 322 -5.78 7.12 5.39
N ALA A 323 -4.68 6.76 4.74
CA ALA A 323 -3.87 5.62 5.12
C ALA A 323 -3.24 5.77 6.52
N VAL A 324 -2.62 6.91 6.82
CA VAL A 324 -2.02 7.12 8.15
C VAL A 324 -3.07 7.20 9.24
N ILE A 325 -4.30 7.64 8.98
CA ILE A 325 -5.41 7.53 9.93
C ILE A 325 -5.83 6.07 10.10
N GLY A 326 -5.99 5.35 8.99
CA GLY A 326 -6.44 3.96 8.94
C GLY A 326 -5.47 2.94 9.54
N GLY A 327 -4.16 3.21 9.53
CA GLY A 327 -3.12 2.33 10.08
C GLY A 327 -3.09 2.24 11.61
N ARG A 328 -4.23 2.45 12.29
CA ARG A 328 -4.27 2.72 13.73
C ARG A 328 -4.35 1.39 14.44
N VAL A 329 -3.37 1.10 15.27
CA VAL A 329 -3.45 -0.09 16.12
C VAL A 329 -4.36 0.25 17.30
N SER A 330 -5.43 -0.53 17.48
CA SER A 330 -6.50 -0.27 18.48
C SER A 330 -6.02 -0.08 19.92
N PHE A 331 -4.81 -0.56 20.26
CA PHE A 331 -4.24 -0.52 21.61
C PHE A 331 -3.22 0.62 21.84
N ALA A 332 -2.85 1.38 20.80
CA ALA A 332 -1.85 2.46 20.88
C ALA A 332 -2.47 3.87 20.78
N SER A 333 -3.79 3.98 20.99
CA SER A 333 -4.54 5.22 20.83
C SER A 333 -4.35 6.15 22.04
N THR A 334 -3.75 7.32 21.80
CA THR A 334 -3.74 8.43 22.76
C THR A 334 -4.75 9.50 22.35
N ASP A 335 -5.26 10.23 23.33
CA ASP A 335 -6.07 11.44 23.13
C ASP A 335 -5.37 12.49 22.23
N GLU A 336 -4.04 12.53 22.25
CA GLU A 336 -3.25 13.45 21.43
C GLU A 336 -3.29 13.03 19.95
N HIS A 337 -3.18 11.73 19.67
CA HIS A 337 -3.32 11.20 18.31
C HIS A 337 -4.72 11.45 17.75
N ASP A 338 -5.76 11.37 18.57
CA ASP A 338 -7.14 11.73 18.17
C ASP A 338 -7.27 13.20 17.74
N ALA A 339 -6.62 14.11 18.46
CA ALA A 339 -6.64 15.54 18.14
C ALA A 339 -5.91 15.82 16.81
N MET A 340 -4.76 15.15 16.60
CA MET A 340 -4.00 15.25 15.35
C MET A 340 -4.77 14.67 14.16
N ASP A 341 -5.45 13.53 14.34
CA ASP A 341 -6.35 12.99 13.33
C ASP A 341 -7.47 13.99 13.00
N GLY A 342 -8.02 14.65 14.03
CA GLY A 342 -9.04 15.69 13.86
C GLY A 342 -8.58 16.85 12.97
N GLU A 343 -7.34 17.32 13.14
CA GLU A 343 -6.73 18.35 12.29
C GLU A 343 -6.62 17.94 10.81
N LEU A 344 -6.19 16.69 10.56
CA LEU A 344 -6.05 16.16 9.21
C LEU A 344 -7.41 15.92 8.54
N VAL A 345 -8.37 15.37 9.30
CA VAL A 345 -9.74 15.12 8.83
C VAL A 345 -10.42 16.44 8.45
N CYS A 346 -10.28 17.49 9.27
CA CYS A 346 -10.86 18.80 8.96
C CYS A 346 -10.42 19.32 7.58
N ARG A 347 -9.13 19.20 7.27
CA ARG A 347 -8.55 19.63 5.99
C ARG A 347 -9.12 18.87 4.80
N VAL A 348 -9.18 17.54 4.89
CA VAL A 348 -9.74 16.70 3.82
C VAL A 348 -11.22 17.02 3.59
N LEU A 349 -11.99 17.24 4.65
CA LEU A 349 -13.42 17.56 4.55
C LEU A 349 -13.68 18.97 4.01
N GLN A 350 -12.83 19.96 4.35
CA GLN A 350 -12.89 21.29 3.77
C GLN A 350 -12.59 21.25 2.27
N LEU A 351 -11.58 20.46 1.87
CA LEU A 351 -11.27 20.25 0.46
C LEU A 351 -12.43 19.58 -0.27
N MET A 352 -13.05 18.55 0.31
CA MET A 352 -14.23 17.90 -0.27
C MET A 352 -15.37 18.91 -0.51
N ASN A 353 -15.68 19.76 0.47
CA ASN A 353 -16.71 20.79 0.29
C ASN A 353 -16.37 21.76 -0.85
N LEU A 354 -15.09 22.12 -0.99
CA LEU A 354 -14.61 22.97 -2.08
C LEU A 354 -14.77 22.29 -3.45
N THR A 355 -14.39 21.00 -3.57
CA THR A 355 -14.47 20.25 -4.82
C THR A 355 -15.91 19.93 -5.20
N ASP A 356 -16.74 19.54 -4.24
CA ASP A 356 -18.15 19.18 -4.45
C ASP A 356 -18.96 20.36 -4.98
N SER A 357 -18.64 21.58 -4.51
CA SER A 357 -19.28 22.82 -5.01
C SER A 357 -19.02 23.12 -6.49
N ARG A 358 -18.10 22.39 -7.14
CA ARG A 358 -17.63 22.64 -8.51
C ARG A 358 -17.77 21.45 -9.45
N LEU A 359 -18.43 20.37 -9.03
CA LEU A 359 -18.60 19.16 -9.84
C LEU A 359 -19.26 19.43 -11.20
N ASP A 360 -20.15 20.42 -11.28
CA ASP A 360 -20.81 20.85 -12.53
C ASP A 360 -19.86 21.48 -13.56
N GLN A 361 -18.68 21.94 -13.14
CA GLN A 361 -17.75 22.68 -13.99
C GLN A 361 -16.47 21.89 -14.26
N ASN A 362 -15.82 21.40 -13.20
CA ASN A 362 -14.54 20.70 -13.25
C ASN A 362 -14.47 19.69 -12.09
N GLY A 363 -14.99 18.48 -12.29
CA GLY A 363 -14.81 17.37 -11.37
C GLY A 363 -13.49 16.64 -11.61
N SER A 364 -12.86 16.13 -10.53
CA SER A 364 -11.66 15.31 -10.60
C SER A 364 -11.93 13.90 -10.11
N GLU A 365 -11.92 12.93 -11.03
CA GLU A 365 -12.18 11.54 -10.65
C GLU A 365 -11.14 11.01 -9.65
N LYS A 366 -9.86 11.40 -9.83
CA LYS A 366 -8.75 10.95 -8.99
C LYS A 366 -8.91 11.44 -7.55
N LEU A 367 -9.22 12.72 -7.39
CA LEU A 367 -9.42 13.31 -6.06
C LEU A 367 -10.67 12.75 -5.37
N ASP A 368 -11.76 12.52 -6.12
CA ASP A 368 -12.97 11.90 -5.60
C ASP A 368 -12.74 10.46 -5.11
N LEU A 369 -11.97 9.67 -5.87
CA LEU A 369 -11.56 8.32 -5.45
C LEU A 369 -10.68 8.35 -4.20
N ALA A 370 -9.82 9.35 -4.06
CA ALA A 370 -9.03 9.55 -2.84
C ALA A 370 -9.92 9.89 -1.64
N ILE A 371 -10.92 10.76 -1.80
CA ILE A 371 -11.89 11.10 -0.75
C ILE A 371 -12.70 9.88 -0.32
N LEU A 372 -13.13 9.03 -1.26
CA LEU A 372 -13.81 7.77 -0.94
C LEU A 372 -12.90 6.80 -0.16
N SER A 373 -11.62 6.69 -0.54
CA SER A 373 -10.65 5.89 0.19
C SER A 373 -10.41 6.43 1.60
N PHE A 374 -10.32 7.75 1.75
CA PHE A 374 -10.24 8.41 3.04
C PHE A 374 -11.46 8.09 3.91
N PHE A 375 -12.68 8.15 3.37
CA PHE A 375 -13.89 7.80 4.12
C PHE A 375 -13.91 6.35 4.58
N GLU A 376 -13.41 5.43 3.75
CA GLU A 376 -13.26 4.03 4.15
C GLU A 376 -12.34 3.89 5.37
N GLN A 377 -11.18 4.57 5.36
CA GLN A 377 -10.22 4.52 6.46
C GLN A 377 -10.74 5.23 7.73
N PHE A 378 -11.35 6.41 7.57
CA PHE A 378 -11.95 7.14 8.68
C PHE A 378 -13.07 6.32 9.34
N ARG A 379 -13.94 5.70 8.53
CA ARG A 379 -15.02 4.85 9.02
C ARG A 379 -14.49 3.71 9.87
N LYS A 380 -13.46 3.00 9.40
CA LYS A 380 -12.85 1.86 10.12
C LYS A 380 -12.38 2.23 11.53
N ILE A 381 -11.96 3.48 11.76
CA ILE A 381 -11.39 3.92 13.02
C ILE A 381 -12.39 4.67 13.91
N TYR A 382 -13.24 5.52 13.32
CA TYR A 382 -14.01 6.52 14.05
C TYR A 382 -15.53 6.40 13.90
N VAL A 383 -16.04 5.42 13.13
CA VAL A 383 -17.48 5.18 12.96
C VAL A 383 -17.83 3.71 13.28
N GLY A 384 -18.83 3.48 14.13
CA GLY A 384 -19.30 2.14 14.50
C GLY A 384 -19.19 1.79 15.99
N ASP A 385 -19.56 0.55 16.33
CA ASP A 385 -19.79 0.11 17.72
C ASP A 385 -18.55 0.07 18.62
N GLN A 386 -17.35 -0.07 18.04
CA GLN A 386 -16.10 -0.20 18.78
C GLN A 386 -15.40 1.14 19.04
N VAL A 387 -16.02 2.27 18.65
CA VAL A 387 -15.41 3.60 18.75
C VAL A 387 -15.64 4.18 20.14
N GLN A 388 -14.57 4.70 20.76
CA GLN A 388 -14.70 5.44 22.02
C GLN A 388 -15.49 6.73 21.78
N LYS A 389 -16.69 6.81 22.37
CA LYS A 389 -17.65 7.92 22.24
C LYS A 389 -17.12 9.30 22.69
N THR A 390 -15.93 9.36 23.28
CA THR A 390 -15.29 10.56 23.83
C THR A 390 -13.98 10.93 23.13
N SER A 391 -13.75 10.45 21.90
CA SER A 391 -12.55 10.75 21.14
C SER A 391 -12.39 12.26 20.88
N LYS A 392 -11.16 12.79 21.08
CA LYS A 392 -10.86 14.22 20.82
C LYS A 392 -10.99 14.59 19.34
N VAL A 393 -11.09 13.62 18.43
CA VAL A 393 -11.36 13.86 17.00
C VAL A 393 -12.67 14.64 16.82
N TYR A 394 -13.74 14.24 17.50
CA TYR A 394 -15.06 14.86 17.39
C TYR A 394 -15.10 16.26 18.01
N ARG A 395 -14.29 16.52 19.04
CA ARG A 395 -14.09 17.88 19.56
C ARG A 395 -13.57 18.78 18.45
N ARG A 396 -12.53 18.35 17.73
CA ARG A 396 -11.93 19.18 16.69
C ARG A 396 -12.86 19.37 15.50
N LEU A 397 -13.56 18.32 15.09
CA LEU A 397 -14.56 18.39 14.04
C LEU A 397 -15.74 19.31 14.40
N SER A 398 -16.15 19.33 15.67
CA SER A 398 -17.16 20.25 16.18
C SER A 398 -16.70 21.71 16.07
N GLU A 399 -15.45 22.00 16.50
CA GLU A 399 -14.90 23.36 16.48
C GLU A 399 -14.73 23.94 15.07
N VAL A 400 -14.29 23.13 14.10
CA VAL A 400 -13.93 23.61 12.75
C VAL A 400 -15.08 23.46 11.76
N LEU A 401 -15.85 22.36 11.85
CA LEU A 401 -16.88 21.99 10.88
C LEU A 401 -18.29 21.94 11.46
N GLY A 402 -18.45 22.12 12.77
CA GLY A 402 -19.74 21.97 13.45
C GLY A 402 -20.19 20.53 13.64
N LEU A 403 -19.35 19.53 13.31
CA LEU A 403 -19.70 18.12 13.35
C LEU A 403 -19.44 17.56 14.74
N SER A 404 -20.49 17.57 15.56
CA SER A 404 -20.36 17.32 17.00
C SER A 404 -20.52 15.85 17.40
N ASP A 405 -21.11 15.04 16.53
CA ASP A 405 -21.37 13.64 16.80
C ASP A 405 -21.27 12.75 15.56
N GLU A 406 -21.29 11.44 15.80
CA GLU A 406 -21.26 10.41 14.75
C GLU A 406 -22.45 10.52 13.78
N SER A 407 -23.63 11.00 14.23
CA SER A 407 -24.80 11.13 13.36
C SER A 407 -24.61 12.21 12.30
N MET A 408 -23.99 13.34 12.67
CA MET A 408 -23.62 14.40 11.73
C MET A 408 -22.58 13.92 10.72
N VAL A 409 -21.59 13.13 11.17
CA VAL A 409 -20.60 12.52 10.27
C VAL A 409 -21.26 11.51 9.32
N LEU A 410 -22.15 10.65 9.80
CA LEU A 410 -22.91 9.73 8.96
C LEU A 410 -23.78 10.48 7.93
N SER A 411 -24.37 11.62 8.32
CA SER A 411 -25.11 12.50 7.39
C SER A 411 -24.22 13.01 6.26
N MET A 412 -22.99 13.43 6.58
CA MET A 412 -22.01 13.84 5.57
C MET A 412 -21.61 12.68 4.65
N PHE A 413 -21.37 11.47 5.18
CA PHE A 413 -21.07 10.29 4.35
C PHE A 413 -22.19 10.03 3.34
N ILE A 414 -23.45 10.06 3.79
CA ILE A 414 -24.60 9.87 2.90
C ILE A 414 -24.75 11.04 1.92
N GLY A 415 -24.51 12.27 2.36
CA GLY A 415 -24.48 13.44 1.49
C GLY A 415 -23.47 13.30 0.36
N LYS A 416 -22.25 12.83 0.66
CA LYS A 416 -21.23 12.53 -0.36
C LYS A 416 -21.67 11.40 -1.28
N ILE A 417 -22.22 10.32 -0.74
CA ILE A 417 -22.75 9.19 -1.54
C ILE A 417 -23.79 9.70 -2.54
N ILE A 418 -24.77 10.48 -2.08
CA ILE A 418 -25.81 11.06 -2.95
C ILE A 418 -25.18 11.95 -4.03
N THR A 419 -24.25 12.82 -3.65
CA THR A 419 -23.53 13.71 -4.58
C THR A 419 -22.83 12.89 -5.65
N ASN A 420 -22.08 11.86 -5.28
CA ASN A 420 -21.39 11.03 -6.26
C ASN A 420 -22.34 10.26 -7.17
N LEU A 421 -23.43 9.69 -6.64
CA LEU A 421 -24.41 8.98 -7.46
C LEU A 421 -25.17 9.91 -8.43
N LYS A 422 -25.28 11.21 -8.12
CA LYS A 422 -25.89 12.23 -8.98
C LYS A 422 -24.95 12.69 -10.10
N TYR A 423 -23.71 13.06 -9.77
CA TYR A 423 -22.79 13.73 -10.70
C TYR A 423 -21.87 12.76 -11.45
N TRP A 424 -21.48 11.64 -10.84
CA TRP A 424 -20.51 10.70 -11.38
C TRP A 424 -21.14 9.49 -12.07
N GLY A 425 -22.38 9.59 -12.55
CA GLY A 425 -23.09 8.46 -13.19
C GLY A 425 -22.42 7.88 -14.45
N HIS A 426 -21.42 8.58 -14.99
CA HIS A 426 -20.59 8.15 -16.12
C HIS A 426 -19.30 7.42 -15.70
N SER A 427 -18.83 7.57 -14.46
CA SER A 427 -17.61 6.93 -13.95
C SER A 427 -17.96 5.69 -13.14
N GLU A 428 -17.83 4.52 -13.77
CA GLU A 428 -18.07 3.22 -13.12
C GLU A 428 -17.21 3.05 -11.86
N ARG A 429 -15.96 3.53 -11.89
CA ARG A 429 -15.00 3.41 -10.77
C ARG A 429 -15.54 4.12 -9.52
N ILE A 430 -16.02 5.35 -9.68
CA ILE A 430 -16.56 6.15 -8.57
C ILE A 430 -17.87 5.55 -8.07
N ILE A 431 -18.77 5.16 -8.98
CA ILE A 431 -20.06 4.56 -8.61
C ILE A 431 -19.84 3.27 -7.81
N SER A 432 -18.99 2.37 -8.31
CA SER A 432 -18.67 1.10 -7.64
C SER A 432 -18.12 1.32 -6.23
N ARG A 433 -17.14 2.23 -6.05
CA ARG A 433 -16.56 2.55 -4.74
C ARG A 433 -17.54 3.27 -3.81
N THR A 434 -18.35 4.18 -4.35
CA THR A 434 -19.41 4.87 -3.60
C THR A 434 -20.45 3.89 -3.07
N LEU A 435 -20.87 2.93 -3.90
CA LEU A 435 -21.81 1.89 -3.51
C LEU A 435 -21.20 0.87 -2.53
N GLN A 436 -19.91 0.59 -2.63
CA GLN A 436 -19.21 -0.20 -1.62
C GLN A 436 -19.26 0.50 -0.25
N LEU A 437 -19.04 1.82 -0.19
CA LEU A 437 -19.15 2.59 1.04
C LEU A 437 -20.58 2.57 1.61
N LEU A 438 -21.60 2.75 0.76
CA LEU A 438 -23.00 2.63 1.17
C LEU A 438 -23.33 1.22 1.70
N ASN A 439 -22.86 0.19 0.99
CA ASN A 439 -23.05 -1.20 1.39
C ASN A 439 -22.41 -1.48 2.75
N ASP A 440 -21.17 -1.05 2.95
CA ASP A 440 -20.44 -1.18 4.21
C ASP A 440 -21.14 -0.49 5.39
N LEU A 441 -21.72 0.69 5.16
CA LEU A 441 -22.54 1.41 6.14
C LEU A 441 -23.87 0.68 6.44
N SER A 442 -24.45 0.03 5.44
CA SER A 442 -25.73 -0.70 5.56
C SER A 442 -25.65 -2.02 6.33
N VAL A 443 -24.44 -2.51 6.64
CA VAL A 443 -24.23 -3.80 7.33
C VAL A 443 -24.11 -3.62 8.86
N GLY A 444 -23.63 -2.47 9.33
CA GLY A 444 -23.42 -2.22 10.76
C GLY A 444 -24.72 -1.92 11.52
N TYR A 445 -25.09 -2.74 12.50
CA TYR A 445 -26.37 -2.63 13.21
C TYR A 445 -26.60 -1.25 13.88
N SER A 446 -25.59 -0.70 14.56
CA SER A 446 -25.67 0.61 15.21
C SER A 446 -25.71 1.77 14.23
N SER A 447 -24.86 1.70 13.19
CA SER A 447 -24.79 2.70 12.13
C SER A 447 -26.12 2.76 11.39
N VAL A 448 -26.72 1.63 11.01
CA VAL A 448 -27.99 1.60 10.29
C VAL A 448 -29.11 2.26 11.07
N ARG A 449 -29.24 2.00 12.38
CA ARG A 449 -30.26 2.64 13.24
C ARG A 449 -30.13 4.16 13.33
N LYS A 450 -28.93 4.70 13.15
CA LYS A 450 -28.71 6.16 13.06
C LYS A 450 -28.99 6.65 11.64
N LEU A 451 -28.50 5.93 10.64
CA LEU A 451 -28.64 6.25 9.21
C LEU A 451 -30.10 6.40 8.81
N VAL A 452 -30.96 5.47 9.19
CA VAL A 452 -32.40 5.51 8.84
C VAL A 452 -33.11 6.76 9.36
N LYS A 453 -32.60 7.41 10.41
CA LYS A 453 -33.19 8.66 10.94
C LYS A 453 -32.78 9.91 10.15
N LEU A 454 -31.80 9.79 9.25
CA LEU A 454 -31.27 10.91 8.49
C LEU A 454 -32.19 11.22 7.30
N GLU A 455 -32.51 12.49 7.09
CA GLU A 455 -33.30 12.96 5.95
C GLU A 455 -32.68 12.54 4.61
N ALA A 456 -31.35 12.54 4.52
CA ALA A 456 -30.62 12.12 3.34
C ALA A 456 -30.85 10.63 2.98
N VAL A 457 -31.02 9.76 3.99
CA VAL A 457 -31.35 8.35 3.75
C VAL A 457 -32.82 8.20 3.36
N GLN A 458 -33.72 8.97 3.97
CA GLN A 458 -35.11 9.01 3.51
C GLN A 458 -35.23 9.51 2.06
N PHE A 459 -34.41 10.49 1.67
CA PHE A 459 -34.30 10.91 0.28
C PHE A 459 -33.88 9.76 -0.63
N LEU A 460 -32.84 9.00 -0.29
CA LEU A 460 -32.40 7.83 -1.07
C LEU A 460 -33.49 6.76 -1.22
N LEU A 461 -34.22 6.45 -0.13
CA LEU A 461 -35.29 5.45 -0.13
C LEU A 461 -36.52 5.87 -0.93
N ASN A 462 -36.72 7.17 -1.13
CA ASN A 462 -37.88 7.70 -1.85
C ASN A 462 -37.56 8.08 -3.31
N ASN A 463 -36.26 8.20 -3.67
CA ASN A 463 -35.82 8.79 -4.94
C ASN A 463 -34.76 7.91 -5.64
N HIS A 464 -35.01 6.60 -5.79
CA HIS A 464 -34.08 5.61 -6.33
C HIS A 464 -34.30 5.26 -7.81
N THR A 465 -34.54 6.25 -8.66
CA THR A 465 -34.74 6.09 -10.12
C THR A 465 -33.62 6.75 -10.92
N SER A 466 -33.58 6.49 -12.24
CA SER A 466 -32.62 7.12 -13.14
C SER A 466 -32.78 8.63 -13.29
N GLU A 467 -33.93 9.18 -12.88
CA GLU A 467 -34.15 10.64 -12.82
C GLU A 467 -33.27 11.30 -11.77
N HIS A 468 -33.04 10.61 -10.65
CA HIS A 468 -32.23 11.11 -9.56
C HIS A 468 -30.79 10.61 -9.61
N PHE A 469 -30.59 9.38 -10.09
CA PHE A 469 -29.29 8.74 -10.14
C PHE A 469 -29.01 8.18 -11.54
N PRO A 470 -28.27 8.92 -12.38
CA PRO A 470 -28.10 8.60 -13.80
C PRO A 470 -27.57 7.19 -14.08
N PHE A 471 -26.76 6.61 -13.19
CA PHE A 471 -26.20 5.24 -13.35
C PHE A 471 -27.28 4.13 -13.34
N LEU A 472 -28.49 4.41 -12.85
CA LEU A 472 -29.63 3.48 -12.91
C LEU A 472 -30.28 3.44 -14.30
N GLY A 473 -30.00 4.42 -15.17
CA GLY A 473 -30.51 4.51 -16.53
C GLY A 473 -29.82 3.55 -17.50
N ILE A 474 -30.47 3.27 -18.64
CA ILE A 474 -29.90 2.44 -19.71
C ILE A 474 -28.94 3.30 -20.53
N ASN A 475 -27.65 3.29 -20.22
CA ASN A 475 -26.64 3.93 -21.04
C ASN A 475 -26.33 3.05 -22.26
N SER A 476 -26.65 3.53 -23.46
CA SER A 476 -26.55 2.78 -24.73
C SER A 476 -25.12 2.51 -25.21
N THR A 477 -24.10 2.88 -24.44
CA THR A 477 -22.69 2.81 -24.83
C THR A 477 -21.88 1.97 -23.83
N ASN A 478 -21.76 0.67 -24.12
CA ASN A 478 -20.69 -0.25 -23.67
C ASN A 478 -20.58 -0.69 -22.19
N GLY A 479 -21.60 -0.55 -21.32
CA GLY A 479 -21.52 -0.89 -19.87
C GLY A 479 -22.42 -2.02 -19.32
N ALA A 480 -23.14 -2.77 -20.16
CA ALA A 480 -24.36 -3.49 -19.75
C ALA A 480 -24.26 -4.48 -18.56
N LEU A 481 -23.12 -5.16 -18.32
CA LEU A 481 -23.02 -6.17 -17.25
C LEU A 481 -22.58 -5.63 -15.89
N ASN A 482 -21.69 -4.63 -15.86
CA ASN A 482 -21.20 -4.08 -14.59
C ASN A 482 -22.15 -3.03 -14.00
N ASP A 483 -22.89 -2.30 -14.86
CA ASP A 483 -24.00 -1.47 -14.43
C ASP A 483 -25.05 -2.28 -13.64
N MET A 484 -25.28 -3.54 -14.04
CA MET A 484 -26.16 -4.47 -13.31
C MET A 484 -25.61 -4.81 -11.92
N ARG A 485 -24.28 -4.96 -11.77
CA ARG A 485 -23.66 -5.21 -10.46
C ARG A 485 -23.83 -4.00 -9.53
N CYS A 486 -23.59 -2.79 -10.03
CA CYS A 486 -23.80 -1.56 -9.28
C CYS A 486 -25.26 -1.42 -8.83
N ARG A 487 -26.23 -1.63 -9.73
CA ARG A 487 -27.66 -1.65 -9.38
C ARG A 487 -27.98 -2.66 -8.29
N THR A 488 -27.44 -3.88 -8.41
CA THR A 488 -27.64 -4.93 -7.40
C THR A 488 -27.12 -4.50 -6.03
N THR A 489 -25.89 -3.97 -5.96
CA THR A 489 -25.31 -3.48 -4.70
C THR A 489 -26.11 -2.33 -4.11
N PHE A 490 -26.56 -1.40 -4.95
CA PHE A 490 -27.38 -0.27 -4.53
C PHE A 490 -28.70 -0.72 -3.89
N TYR A 491 -29.48 -1.55 -4.60
CA TYR A 491 -30.76 -2.05 -4.08
C TYR A 491 -30.60 -3.00 -2.89
N MET A 492 -29.50 -3.76 -2.83
CA MET A 492 -29.16 -4.56 -1.66
C MET A 492 -28.94 -3.68 -0.42
N ALA A 493 -28.19 -2.58 -0.56
CA ALA A 493 -27.97 -1.65 0.55
C ALA A 493 -29.26 -0.92 0.96
N LEU A 494 -30.02 -0.40 -0.02
CA LEU A 494 -31.31 0.25 0.25
C LEU A 494 -32.32 -0.70 0.91
N GLY A 495 -32.38 -1.96 0.46
CA GLY A 495 -33.24 -2.98 1.06
C GLY A 495 -32.93 -3.19 2.54
N ARG A 496 -31.64 -3.25 2.92
CA ARG A 496 -31.24 -3.33 4.34
C ARG A 496 -31.67 -2.09 5.12
N LEU A 497 -31.46 -0.89 4.57
CA LEU A 497 -31.86 0.36 5.21
C LEU A 497 -33.37 0.46 5.40
N LEU A 498 -34.15 0.05 4.39
CA LEU A 498 -35.61 0.01 4.45
C LEU A 498 -36.08 -0.92 5.56
N LEU A 499 -35.57 -2.15 5.59
CA LEU A 499 -36.05 -3.21 6.48
C LEU A 499 -35.81 -2.93 7.98
N VAL A 500 -34.87 -2.06 8.33
CA VAL A 500 -34.59 -1.75 9.75
C VAL A 500 -35.73 -0.96 10.40
N ASP A 501 -36.34 -0.02 9.68
CA ASP A 501 -37.42 0.84 10.18
C ASP A 501 -38.78 0.48 9.57
N LEU A 502 -38.86 -0.57 8.73
CA LEU A 502 -40.11 -0.92 8.03
C LEU A 502 -41.21 -1.34 9.00
N GLY A 503 -40.91 -2.16 10.00
CA GLY A 503 -41.90 -2.63 10.99
C GLY A 503 -43.18 -3.17 10.33
N GLU A 504 -44.32 -2.56 10.67
CA GLU A 504 -45.65 -2.83 10.09
C GLU A 504 -46.10 -1.75 9.07
N ASP A 505 -45.21 -0.85 8.65
CA ASP A 505 -45.51 0.24 7.72
C ASP A 505 -45.56 -0.26 6.26
N GLU A 506 -46.70 -0.86 5.90
CA GLU A 506 -46.95 -1.37 4.55
C GLU A 506 -46.92 -0.26 3.50
N GLU A 507 -47.40 0.95 3.83
CA GLU A 507 -47.46 2.09 2.90
C GLU A 507 -46.05 2.48 2.44
N LYS A 508 -45.09 2.53 3.37
CA LYS A 508 -43.68 2.80 3.05
C LYS A 508 -43.08 1.73 2.13
N PHE A 509 -43.43 0.45 2.32
CA PHE A 509 -43.00 -0.62 1.41
C PHE A 509 -43.58 -0.41 0.00
N TYR A 510 -44.88 -0.12 -0.10
CA TYR A 510 -45.52 0.12 -1.39
C TYR A 510 -44.90 1.31 -2.12
N MET A 511 -44.69 2.44 -1.43
CA MET A 511 -44.02 3.61 -2.01
C MET A 511 -42.61 3.29 -2.52
N PHE A 512 -41.84 2.49 -1.78
CA PHE A 512 -40.51 2.05 -2.22
C PHE A 512 -40.57 1.18 -3.49
N MET A 513 -41.56 0.28 -3.58
CA MET A 513 -41.69 -0.65 -4.71
C MET A 513 -42.36 -0.03 -5.94
N MET A 514 -43.10 1.06 -5.79
CA MET A 514 -43.87 1.70 -6.86
C MET A 514 -43.05 1.94 -8.16
N PRO A 515 -41.84 2.53 -8.12
CA PRO A 515 -41.07 2.74 -9.35
C PRO A 515 -40.74 1.44 -10.08
N LEU A 516 -40.46 0.35 -9.36
CA LEU A 516 -40.18 -0.96 -9.96
C LEU A 516 -41.44 -1.54 -10.59
N THR A 517 -42.59 -1.47 -9.90
CA THR A 517 -43.88 -1.92 -10.42
C THR A 517 -44.22 -1.21 -11.73
N SER A 518 -44.08 0.12 -11.80
CA SER A 518 -44.34 0.87 -13.03
C SER A 518 -43.43 0.44 -14.18
N HIS A 519 -42.14 0.15 -13.92
CA HIS A 519 -41.24 -0.36 -14.97
C HIS A 519 -41.64 -1.76 -15.44
N PHE A 520 -42.04 -2.65 -14.53
CA PHE A 520 -42.55 -3.98 -14.89
C PHE A 520 -43.81 -3.90 -15.75
N GLU A 521 -44.73 -2.99 -15.44
CA GLU A 521 -45.94 -2.75 -16.25
C GLU A 521 -45.59 -2.26 -17.66
N VAL A 522 -44.63 -1.33 -17.80
CA VAL A 522 -44.14 -0.88 -19.10
C VAL A 522 -43.53 -2.04 -19.89
N VAL A 523 -42.68 -2.85 -19.27
CA VAL A 523 -42.06 -4.02 -19.93
C VAL A 523 -43.12 -5.05 -20.33
N ALA A 524 -44.09 -5.33 -19.46
CA ALA A 524 -45.20 -6.24 -19.75
C ALA A 524 -46.02 -5.74 -20.95
N GLY A 525 -46.29 -4.44 -21.03
CA GLY A 525 -46.95 -3.81 -22.18
C GLY A 525 -46.14 -3.95 -23.48
N LEU A 526 -44.83 -3.72 -23.43
CA LEU A 526 -43.95 -3.89 -24.59
C LEU A 526 -43.91 -5.35 -25.08
N LEU A 527 -43.83 -6.33 -24.17
CA LEU A 527 -43.84 -7.75 -24.50
C LEU A 527 -45.20 -8.20 -25.05
N ALA A 528 -46.30 -7.69 -24.50
CA ALA A 528 -47.64 -7.97 -25.00
C ALA A 528 -47.82 -7.45 -26.44
N ASN A 529 -47.29 -6.26 -26.74
CA ASN A 529 -47.35 -5.66 -28.08
C ASN A 529 -46.39 -6.32 -29.08
N ALA A 530 -45.25 -6.85 -28.63
CA ALA A 530 -44.30 -7.57 -29.48
C ALA A 530 -44.82 -8.94 -29.95
N ASN A 531 -45.78 -9.54 -29.26
CA ASN A 531 -46.45 -10.78 -29.68
C ASN A 531 -47.59 -10.55 -30.69
N ILE A 532 -47.88 -9.29 -31.05
CA ILE A 532 -48.95 -8.91 -32.00
C ILE A 532 -48.37 -8.48 -33.37
N SER A 533 -47.04 -8.38 -33.47
CA SER A 533 -46.27 -8.20 -34.71
C SER A 533 -45.54 -9.49 -35.09
#